data_AF-A0A4R6U9X7-F1
#
_entry.id   AF-A0A4R6U9X7-F1
#
_cell.length_a   1.000
_cell.length_b   1.000
_cell.length_c   1.000
_cell.angle_alpha   90.00
_cell.angle_beta   90.00
_cell.angle_gamma   90.00
#
_symmetry.space_group_name_H-M   'P 1'
#
loop_
_entity.id
_entity.type
_entity.pdbx_description
1 polymer ?
#
loop_
_entity_poly.entity_id
_entity_poly.type
_entity_poly.pdbx_seq_one_letter_code
_entity_poly.pdbx_strand_id
1 'polypeptide(L)' 'MLDYIIANKEWVFSGIGVAVISWIFFRKSSNNNMSQKSGDNSTNIQVGGSINVSNKNRDKDDK' A
#
# COMPACT_ATOMS: atom_id res chain seq x y z
N MET A 1 9.23 29.48 6.00
CA MET A 1 8.54 28.27 5.50
C MET A 1 7.03 28.49 5.46
N LEU A 2 6.42 28.93 6.56
CA LEU A 2 5.00 29.30 6.60
C LEU A 2 4.65 30.46 5.64
N ASP A 3 5.53 31.44 5.48
CA ASP A 3 5.29 32.59 4.59
C ASP A 3 5.11 32.18 3.13
N TYR A 4 5.84 31.16 2.68
CA TYR A 4 5.69 30.62 1.32
C TYR A 4 4.34 29.93 1.13
N ILE A 5 3.87 29.19 2.14
CA ILE A 5 2.56 28.52 2.10
C ILE A 5 1.45 29.58 2.09
N ILE A 6 1.57 30.63 2.90
CA ILE A 6 0.61 31.73 2.97
C ILE A 6 0.57 32.51 1.65
N ALA A 7 1.73 32.77 1.04
CA ALA A 7 1.84 33.43 -0.26
C ALA A 7 1.23 32.60 -1.40
N ASN A 8 1.25 31.27 -1.30
CA ASN A 8 0.75 30.36 -2.34
C ASN A 8 -0.57 29.66 -1.95
N LYS A 9 -1.28 30.12 -0.91
CA LYS A 9 -2.47 29.44 -0.36
C LYS A 9 -3.58 29.19 -1.39
N GLU A 10 -3.80 30.14 -2.29
CA GLU A 10 -4.82 30.03 -3.33
C GLU A 10 -4.50 28.90 -4.31
N TRP A 11 -3.21 28.76 -4.68
CA TRP A 11 -2.77 27.67 -5.52
C TRP A 11 -2.85 26.33 -4.77
N VAL A 12 -2.34 26.25 -3.54
CA VAL A 12 -2.32 25.02 -2.71
C VAL A 12 -3.73 24.48 -2.44
N PHE A 13 -4.67 25.35 -2.10
CA PHE A 13 -6.06 25.00 -1.76
C PHE A 13 -7.03 25.12 -2.94
N SER A 14 -6.55 25.43 -4.15
CA SER A 14 -7.36 25.30 -5.36
C SER A 14 -7.67 23.82 -5.65
N GLY A 15 -8.73 23.56 -6.41
CA GLY A 15 -9.05 22.19 -6.83
C GLY A 15 -7.90 21.48 -7.55
N ILE A 16 -7.12 22.22 -8.36
CA ILE A 16 -5.95 21.66 -9.05
C ILE A 16 -4.76 21.42 -8.09
N GLY A 17 -4.52 22.33 -7.13
CA GLY A 17 -3.47 22.17 -6.13
C GLY A 17 -3.72 20.96 -5.23
N VAL A 18 -4.94 20.83 -4.73
CA VAL A 18 -5.36 19.67 -3.92
C VAL A 18 -5.24 18.37 -4.72
N ALA A 19 -5.61 18.38 -6.01
CA ALA A 19 -5.49 17.21 -6.88
C ALA A 19 -4.03 16.78 -7.07
N VAL A 20 -3.11 17.71 -7.36
CA VAL A 20 -1.68 17.43 -7.55
C VAL A 20 -1.04 16.93 -6.25
N ILE A 21 -1.34 17.57 -5.12
CA ILE A 21 -0.84 17.17 -3.81
C ILE A 21 -1.34 15.75 -3.49
N SER A 22 -2.64 15.50 -3.65
CA SER A 22 -3.23 14.17 -3.42
C SER A 22 -2.59 13.12 -4.32
N TRP A 23 -2.39 13.41 -5.61
CA TRP A 23 -1.69 12.51 -6.52
C TRP A 23 -0.32 12.12 -5.97
N ILE A 24 0.50 13.09 -5.57
CA ILE A 24 1.86 12.84 -5.06
C ILE A 24 1.84 11.88 -3.86
N PHE A 25 0.91 12.07 -2.92
CA PHE A 25 0.79 11.22 -1.74
C PHE A 25 0.24 9.82 -2.05
N PHE A 26 -0.71 9.69 -2.99
CA PHE A 26 -1.39 8.42 -3.27
C PHE A 26 -0.81 7.63 -4.46
N ARG A 27 0.14 8.19 -5.23
CA ARG A 27 0.76 7.53 -6.40
C ARG A 27 1.46 6.20 -6.08
N LYS A 28 1.88 5.98 -4.83
CA LYS A 28 2.69 4.81 -4.43
C LYS A 28 1.89 3.57 -4.00
N SER A 29 0.57 3.55 -4.11
CA SER A 29 -0.22 2.35 -3.78
C SER A 29 -0.15 1.30 -4.90
N SER A 30 1.05 0.77 -5.17
CA SER A 30 1.27 -0.37 -6.09
C SER A 30 1.46 -1.70 -5.36
N ASN A 31 1.45 -1.70 -4.03
CA ASN A 31 1.55 -2.95 -3.28
C ASN A 31 0.15 -3.57 -3.20
N ASN A 32 -0.20 -4.37 -4.21
CA ASN A 32 -1.45 -5.13 -4.33
C ASN A 32 -1.50 -6.30 -3.31
N ASN A 33 -0.97 -6.11 -2.11
CA ASN A 33 -0.99 -7.12 -1.06
C ASN A 33 -2.39 -7.11 -0.44
N MET A 34 -3.31 -7.78 -1.12
CA MET A 34 -4.68 -8.00 -0.68
C MET A 34 -4.68 -9.16 0.31
N SER A 35 -4.76 -8.88 1.61
CA SER A 35 -4.91 -9.89 2.66
C SER A 35 -6.39 -10.08 2.99
N GLN A 36 -7.05 -11.03 2.31
CA GLN A 36 -8.43 -11.42 2.61
C GLN A 36 -8.45 -12.70 3.46
N LYS A 37 -9.29 -12.73 4.50
CA LYS A 37 -9.57 -13.95 5.26
C LYS A 37 -10.81 -14.64 4.65
N SER A 38 -10.76 -15.96 4.51
CA SER A 38 -11.87 -16.77 4.01
C SER A 38 -11.96 -18.10 4.74
N GLY A 39 -13.16 -18.69 4.80
CA GLY A 39 -13.41 -19.98 5.46
C GLY A 39 -12.95 -19.99 6.93
N ASP A 40 -12.28 -21.08 7.33
CA ASP A 40 -11.73 -21.31 8.67
C ASP A 40 -10.47 -20.46 8.95
N ASN A 41 -10.63 -19.14 8.98
CA ASN A 41 -9.56 -18.15 9.23
C ASN A 41 -8.35 -18.26 8.27
N SER A 42 -8.54 -18.89 7.11
CA SER A 42 -7.50 -19.10 6.11
C SER A 42 -7.18 -17.79 5.40
N THR A 43 -5.89 -17.56 5.14
CA THR A 43 -5.43 -16.35 4.44
C THR A 43 -5.46 -16.61 2.95
N ASN A 44 -6.31 -15.89 2.23
CA ASN A 44 -6.34 -15.94 0.78
C ASN A 44 -5.20 -15.07 0.23
N ILE A 45 -4.28 -15.71 -0.50
CA ILE A 45 -3.10 -15.05 -1.08
C ILE A 45 -3.40 -14.79 -2.56
N GLN A 46 -3.76 -13.55 -2.89
CA GLN A 46 -3.93 -13.12 -4.27
C GLN A 46 -2.70 -12.34 -4.72
N VAL A 47 -2.01 -12.83 -5.74
CA VAL A 47 -0.88 -12.13 -6.36
C VAL A 47 -1.12 -11.89 -7.84
N GLY A 48 -0.63 -10.75 -8.35
CA GLY A 48 -0.59 -10.45 -9.78
C GLY A 48 0.66 -10.99 -10.49
N GLY A 49 1.43 -11.87 -9.85
CA GLY A 49 2.73 -12.36 -10.33
C GLY A 49 3.07 -13.72 -9.69
N SER A 50 4.35 -13.96 -9.40
CA SER A 50 4.81 -15.23 -8.82
C SER A 50 4.83 -15.19 -7.29
N ILE A 51 4.41 -16.29 -6.64
CA ILE A 51 4.66 -16.52 -5.21
C ILE A 51 5.82 -17.48 -5.03
N ASN A 52 6.64 -17.25 -4.00
CA ASN A 52 7.59 -18.25 -3.51
C ASN A 52 7.15 -18.68 -2.11
N VAL A 53 6.76 -19.95 -1.97
CA VAL A 53 6.32 -20.52 -0.70
C VAL A 53 7.41 -21.45 -0.19
N SER A 54 8.20 -20.97 0.78
CA SER A 54 9.17 -21.79 1.50
C SER A 54 8.59 -22.18 2.86
N ASN A 55 8.55 -23.48 3.15
CA ASN A 55 8.05 -23.97 4.44
C ASN A 55 9.22 -24.04 5.43
N LYS A 56 9.27 -23.13 6.41
CA LYS A 56 10.44 -22.99 7.31
C LYS A 56 10.51 -24.06 8.42
N ASN A 57 9.49 -24.91 8.55
CA ASN A 57 9.40 -25.92 9.61
C ASN A 57 9.10 -27.30 9.03
N ARG A 58 10.13 -27.98 8.49
CA ARG A 58 10.08 -29.42 8.16
C ARG A 58 11.25 -30.18 8.77
N ASP A 59 11.66 -29.82 9.98
CA ASP A 59 12.85 -30.40 10.62
C ASP A 59 12.56 -31.02 11.99
N LYS A 60 11.31 -31.44 12.26
CA LYS A 60 10.92 -31.94 13.59
C LYS A 60 10.00 -33.16 13.66
N ASP A 61 9.70 -33.86 12.57
CA ASP A 61 8.81 -35.03 12.64
C ASP A 61 9.34 -36.30 11.94
N ASP A 62 10.65 -36.37 11.63
CA ASP A 62 11.30 -37.64 11.26
C ASP A 62 12.18 -38.11 12.45
N LYS A 63 11.56 -38.68 13.49
CA LYS A 63 12.24 -39.48 14.51
C LYS A 63 11.35 -40.56 15.10
#